data_AF-B6XDB4-F1
#
_entry.id   AF-B6XDB4-F1
#
_cell.length_a   1.000
_cell.length_b   1.000
_cell.length_c   1.000
_cell.angle_alpha   90.00
_cell.angle_beta   90.00
_cell.angle_gamma   90.00
#
_symmetry.space_group_name_H-M   'P 1'
#
loop_
_entity.id
_entity.type
_entity.pdbx_description
1 polymer ?
#
loop_
_entity_poly.entity_id
_entity_poly.type
_entity_poly.pdbx_seq_one_letter_code
_entity_poly.pdbx_strand_id
1 'polypeptide(L)'
;MVTYGKLKIKALGKEHIFSENDEFPHTGFAGAQFQIIAPIGKQTDYDWSVDIDWLSIDKEGIVTLLRKPTPIKGINAMLPIFTGKPKAHTNYKRNVAYRFTLKKWYENKGNFSVQKAINVCQTPSRVIQRDDLLVSGTTWVMQRNAGERVFHEWDNQHFLKQLVLNTQPILLLADMQTSTTLTHALNPYGYELMKANNEGVVICVDDLQP
;
A
#
# COMPACT_ATOMS: atom_id res chain seq x y z
N MET A 1 23.69 -30.40 3.40
CA MET A 1 23.27 -29.44 2.35
C MET A 1 22.18 -28.57 2.95
N VAL A 2 22.29 -27.25 2.85
CA VAL A 2 21.27 -26.32 3.39
C VAL A 2 20.21 -26.09 2.31
N THR A 3 18.95 -26.41 2.61
CA THR A 3 17.82 -26.20 1.70
C THR A 3 17.19 -24.84 1.95
N TYR A 4 17.07 -24.03 0.90
CA TYR A 4 16.41 -22.72 0.97
C TYR A 4 14.94 -22.87 0.56
N GLY A 5 14.03 -22.29 1.34
CA GLY A 5 12.64 -22.11 0.94
C GLY A 5 12.47 -20.99 -0.10
N LYS A 6 11.22 -20.62 -0.34
CA LYS A 6 10.88 -19.42 -1.14
C LYS A 6 10.73 -18.21 -0.21
N LEU A 7 11.14 -17.05 -0.71
CA LEU A 7 10.81 -15.77 -0.09
C LEU A 7 9.30 -15.60 -0.03
N LYS A 8 8.79 -15.03 1.06
CA LYS A 8 7.37 -14.70 1.20
C LYS A 8 7.23 -13.31 1.78
N ILE A 9 6.12 -12.64 1.46
CA ILE A 9 5.85 -11.29 1.92
C ILE A 9 4.57 -11.29 2.73
N LYS A 10 4.64 -10.86 4.00
CA LYS A 10 3.50 -10.86 4.92
C LYS A 10 2.99 -9.44 5.13
N ALA A 11 1.77 -9.14 4.73
CA ALA A 11 1.13 -7.88 5.09
C ALA A 11 0.70 -7.90 6.57
N LEU A 12 1.00 -6.85 7.34
CA LEU A 12 0.88 -6.83 8.82
C LEU A 12 -0.46 -6.29 9.36
N GLY A 13 -1.41 -5.96 8.50
CA GLY A 13 -2.79 -5.64 8.86
C GLY A 13 -3.59 -6.88 9.25
N LYS A 14 -4.62 -7.22 8.46
CA LYS A 14 -5.12 -8.59 8.44
C LYS A 14 -4.08 -9.46 7.75
N GLU A 15 -3.51 -10.42 8.45
CA GLU A 15 -2.39 -11.21 7.93
C GLU A 15 -2.76 -11.87 6.60
N HIS A 16 -1.92 -11.63 5.60
CA HIS A 16 -1.97 -12.29 4.31
C HIS A 16 -0.54 -12.50 3.81
N ILE A 17 -0.30 -13.66 3.21
CA ILE A 17 1.02 -14.04 2.72
C ILE A 17 0.97 -14.04 1.20
N PHE A 18 1.70 -13.10 0.61
CA PHE A 18 1.97 -13.03 -0.82
C PHE A 18 3.20 -13.86 -1.17
N SER A 19 3.17 -14.40 -2.37
CA SER A 19 4.35 -14.99 -3.00
C SER A 19 5.28 -13.87 -3.50
N GLU A 20 6.57 -14.17 -3.65
CA GLU A 20 7.52 -13.24 -4.26
C GLU A 20 7.08 -12.80 -5.68
N ASN A 21 6.45 -13.71 -6.43
CA ASN A 21 5.99 -13.45 -7.80
C ASN A 21 4.74 -12.56 -7.87
N ASP A 22 4.09 -12.29 -6.74
CA ASP A 22 2.93 -11.40 -6.70
C ASP A 22 3.35 -9.92 -6.77
N GLU A 23 4.66 -9.62 -6.67
CA GLU A 23 5.25 -8.27 -6.75
C GLU A 23 4.64 -7.26 -5.76
N PHE A 24 4.08 -7.74 -4.65
CA PHE A 24 3.45 -6.91 -3.62
C PHE A 24 4.46 -6.00 -2.87
N PRO A 25 4.18 -4.71 -2.63
CA PRO A 25 2.95 -4.01 -2.97
C PRO A 25 3.03 -3.22 -4.29
N HIS A 26 1.88 -3.00 -4.92
CA HIS A 26 1.69 -2.05 -6.01
C HIS A 26 1.07 -0.73 -5.56
N THR A 27 0.51 -0.68 -4.35
CA THR A 27 -0.10 0.50 -3.75
C THR A 27 0.59 0.85 -2.45
N GLY A 28 0.65 2.14 -2.11
CA GLY A 28 1.30 2.60 -0.90
C GLY A 28 0.64 3.82 -0.27
N PHE A 29 0.87 3.98 1.02
CA PHE A 29 0.54 5.17 1.80
C PHE A 29 1.54 5.27 2.96
N ALA A 30 1.67 6.45 3.56
CA ALA A 30 2.59 6.64 4.67
C ALA A 30 2.19 5.76 5.87
N GLY A 31 3.14 5.01 6.42
CA GLY A 31 2.91 4.07 7.51
C GLY A 31 2.44 2.68 7.08
N ALA A 32 2.28 2.39 5.79
CA ALA A 32 1.99 1.03 5.33
C ALA A 32 3.17 0.08 5.66
N GLN A 33 2.85 -1.12 6.18
CA GLN A 33 3.86 -2.06 6.68
C GLN A 33 3.67 -3.50 6.21
N PHE A 34 4.76 -4.12 5.81
CA PHE A 34 4.83 -5.53 5.48
C PHE A 34 6.13 -6.14 5.99
N GLN A 35 6.18 -7.46 6.13
CA GLN A 35 7.36 -8.18 6.58
C GLN A 35 7.91 -9.08 5.48
N ILE A 36 9.22 -9.03 5.29
CA ILE A 36 9.95 -9.98 4.45
C ILE A 36 10.19 -11.25 5.28
N ILE A 37 9.68 -12.38 4.82
CA ILE A 37 9.91 -13.68 5.45
C ILE A 37 11.07 -14.37 4.74
N ALA A 38 12.20 -14.46 5.43
CA ALA A 38 13.41 -15.05 4.90
C ALA A 38 13.17 -16.53 4.47
N PRO A 39 13.80 -16.98 3.37
CA PRO A 39 13.64 -18.34 2.87
C PRO A 39 14.25 -19.41 3.80
N ILE A 40 15.07 -18.99 4.77
CA ILE A 40 15.67 -19.84 5.79
C ILE A 40 15.92 -19.01 7.06
N GLY A 41 15.88 -19.67 8.23
CA GLY A 41 16.17 -19.04 9.50
C GLY A 41 15.11 -18.04 9.94
N LYS A 42 15.51 -17.12 10.80
CA LYS A 42 14.71 -15.98 11.27
C LYS A 42 15.18 -14.71 10.59
N GLN A 43 14.33 -13.71 10.53
CA GLN A 43 14.67 -12.40 9.98
C GLN A 43 15.84 -11.76 10.72
N THR A 44 15.95 -11.97 12.03
CA THR A 44 17.05 -11.47 12.86
C THR A 44 18.40 -12.10 12.55
N ASP A 45 18.45 -13.16 11.74
CA ASP A 45 19.68 -13.80 11.28
C ASP A 45 20.35 -13.02 10.13
N TYR A 46 19.71 -11.95 9.65
CA TYR A 46 20.16 -11.12 8.56
C TYR A 46 20.43 -9.68 9.01
N ASP A 47 21.41 -9.06 8.39
CA ASP A 47 21.64 -7.62 8.41
C ASP A 47 20.85 -7.01 7.25
N TRP A 48 19.71 -6.40 7.58
CA TRP A 48 18.80 -5.78 6.63
C TRP A 48 19.22 -4.36 6.27
N SER A 49 19.10 -4.01 5.00
CA SER A 49 19.31 -2.65 4.52
C SER A 49 18.46 -2.31 3.31
N VAL A 50 18.17 -1.02 3.16
CA VAL A 50 17.56 -0.42 1.97
C VAL A 50 18.27 0.90 1.69
N ASP A 51 18.56 1.18 0.42
CA ASP A 51 19.28 2.39 0.00
C ASP A 51 18.32 3.44 -0.58
N ILE A 52 17.19 3.63 0.09
CA ILE A 52 16.10 4.53 -0.34
C ILE A 52 15.48 5.19 0.89
N ASP A 53 15.34 6.52 0.82
CA ASP A 53 14.98 7.39 1.95
C ASP A 53 13.48 7.41 2.31
N TRP A 54 12.61 6.99 1.39
CA TRP A 54 11.17 6.83 1.62
C TRP A 54 10.79 5.44 2.15
N LEU A 55 11.79 4.61 2.47
CA LEU A 55 11.64 3.28 3.03
C LEU A 55 12.47 3.12 4.30
N SER A 56 12.03 2.19 5.15
CA SER A 56 12.85 1.65 6.23
C SER A 56 12.62 0.14 6.34
N ILE A 57 13.60 -0.57 6.88
CA ILE A 57 13.48 -1.98 7.26
C ILE A 57 14.14 -2.18 8.63
N ASP A 58 13.45 -2.87 9.53
CA ASP A 58 13.97 -3.19 10.86
C ASP A 58 14.64 -4.59 10.92
N LYS A 59 15.12 -4.96 12.11
CA LYS A 59 15.81 -6.25 12.32
C LYS A 59 14.86 -7.46 12.23
N GLU A 60 13.56 -7.24 12.38
CA GLU A 60 12.49 -8.22 12.20
C GLU A 60 12.09 -8.36 10.72
N GLY A 61 12.73 -7.60 9.81
CA GLY A 61 12.42 -7.59 8.39
C GLY A 61 11.11 -6.87 8.07
N ILE A 62 10.60 -6.03 8.98
CA ILE A 62 9.43 -5.19 8.77
C ILE A 62 9.85 -3.98 7.96
N VAL A 63 9.28 -3.89 6.76
CA VAL A 63 9.38 -2.76 5.86
C VAL A 63 8.27 -1.76 6.18
N THR A 64 8.62 -0.48 6.27
CA THR A 64 7.67 0.63 6.39
C THR A 64 7.81 1.61 5.24
N LEU A 65 6.70 1.93 4.57
CA LEU A 65 6.62 3.03 3.59
C LEU A 65 6.51 4.35 4.37
N LEU A 66 7.56 5.18 4.34
CA LEU A 66 7.63 6.39 5.16
C LEU A 66 6.91 7.58 4.54
N ARG A 67 7.02 7.73 3.22
CA ARG A 67 6.46 8.84 2.43
C ARG A 67 6.34 8.44 0.96
N LYS A 68 5.69 9.29 0.16
CA LYS A 68 5.54 9.09 -1.27
C LYS A 68 6.91 8.88 -1.93
N PRO A 69 7.08 7.90 -2.82
CA PRO A 69 8.32 7.72 -3.55
C PRO A 69 8.71 8.97 -4.32
N THR A 70 9.98 9.35 -4.23
CA THR A 70 10.59 10.34 -5.12
C THR A 70 11.21 9.60 -6.32
N PRO A 71 11.04 10.09 -7.56
CA PRO A 71 11.70 9.50 -8.72
C PRO A 71 13.21 9.36 -8.49
N ILE A 72 13.74 8.16 -8.75
CA ILE A 72 15.17 7.89 -8.63
C ILE A 72 15.81 8.32 -9.95
N LYS A 73 16.68 9.34 -9.91
CA LYS A 73 17.38 9.79 -11.13
C LYS A 73 18.23 8.66 -11.72
N GLY A 74 18.02 8.36 -13.01
CA GLY A 74 18.85 7.43 -13.77
C GLY A 74 18.46 5.95 -13.69
N ILE A 75 17.36 5.62 -13.01
CA ILE A 75 16.77 4.27 -13.01
C ILE A 75 15.32 4.42 -13.48
N ASN A 76 14.96 3.75 -14.57
CA ASN A 76 13.54 3.60 -14.92
C ASN A 76 12.88 2.75 -13.84
N ALA A 77 11.78 3.26 -13.31
CA ALA A 77 10.90 2.68 -12.32
C ALA A 77 11.40 2.62 -10.87
N MET A 78 10.48 3.03 -10.00
CA MET A 78 10.47 2.98 -8.55
C MET A 78 10.67 1.55 -8.00
N LEU A 79 11.85 0.96 -8.22
CA LEU A 79 12.20 -0.42 -7.89
C LEU A 79 13.18 -0.48 -6.70
N PRO A 80 12.72 -0.27 -5.45
CA PRO A 80 13.52 -0.51 -4.26
C PRO A 80 14.10 -1.92 -4.21
N ILE A 81 15.29 -2.04 -3.63
CA ILE A 81 15.91 -3.33 -3.33
C ILE A 81 16.16 -3.39 -1.83
N PHE A 82 15.44 -4.27 -1.13
CA PHE A 82 15.81 -4.67 0.21
C PHE A 82 16.84 -5.77 0.13
N THR A 83 17.91 -5.66 0.92
CA THR A 83 18.93 -6.71 1.02
C THR A 83 19.03 -7.19 2.46
N GLY A 84 18.94 -8.50 2.66
CA GLY A 84 19.28 -9.16 3.92
C GLY A 84 20.57 -9.95 3.74
N LYS A 85 21.68 -9.47 4.29
CA LYS A 85 22.95 -10.23 4.30
C LYS A 85 22.97 -11.18 5.50
N PRO A 86 23.20 -12.49 5.32
CA PRO A 86 23.24 -13.37 6.47
C PRO A 86 24.39 -13.02 7.40
N LYS A 87 24.14 -13.04 8.71
CA LYS A 87 25.16 -12.81 9.71
C LYS A 87 26.18 -13.94 9.71
N ALA A 88 27.44 -13.62 10.01
CA ALA A 88 28.56 -14.56 9.91
C ALA A 88 28.36 -15.89 10.67
N HIS A 89 27.60 -15.89 11.76
CA HIS A 89 27.37 -17.07 12.61
C HIS A 89 26.27 -18.03 12.11
N THR A 90 25.56 -17.70 11.02
CA THR A 90 24.36 -18.44 10.57
C THR A 90 24.68 -19.61 9.62
N ASN A 91 25.91 -19.66 9.09
CA ASN A 91 26.34 -20.56 8.00
C ASN A 91 25.56 -20.41 6.67
N TYR A 92 24.62 -19.46 6.56
CA TYR A 92 23.91 -19.17 5.32
C TYR A 92 24.84 -18.48 4.31
N LYS A 93 24.60 -18.72 3.02
CA LYS A 93 25.47 -18.25 1.93
C LYS A 93 24.77 -17.31 0.95
N ARG A 94 23.44 -17.26 0.97
CA ARG A 94 22.64 -16.46 0.03
C ARG A 94 22.07 -15.23 0.73
N ASN A 95 22.26 -14.07 0.10
CA ASN A 95 21.55 -12.86 0.49
C ASN A 95 20.07 -13.00 0.14
N VAL A 96 19.23 -12.39 0.95
CA VAL A 96 17.83 -12.12 0.59
C VAL A 96 17.81 -10.83 -0.20
N ALA A 97 17.12 -10.83 -1.34
CA ALA A 97 16.85 -9.62 -2.10
C ALA A 97 15.35 -9.56 -2.41
N TYR A 98 14.70 -8.43 -2.16
CA TYR A 98 13.31 -8.22 -2.52
C TYR A 98 13.10 -6.90 -3.25
N ARG A 99 12.24 -6.93 -4.27
CA ARG A 99 11.91 -5.80 -5.14
C ARG A 99 10.40 -5.73 -5.32
N PHE A 100 9.89 -4.52 -5.44
CA PHE A 100 8.48 -4.24 -5.75
C PHE A 100 8.40 -2.93 -6.54
N THR A 101 7.25 -2.67 -7.16
CA THR A 101 6.99 -1.41 -7.89
C THR A 101 5.71 -0.78 -7.40
N LEU A 102 5.78 0.40 -6.80
CA LEU A 102 4.57 1.16 -6.49
C LEU A 102 4.03 1.81 -7.76
N LYS A 103 2.75 1.58 -8.01
CA LYS A 103 1.96 2.14 -9.12
C LYS A 103 0.97 3.19 -8.65
N LYS A 104 0.53 3.15 -7.39
CA LYS A 104 -0.38 4.14 -6.81
C LYS A 104 0.03 4.55 -5.41
N TRP A 105 -0.10 5.84 -5.12
CA TRP A 105 0.12 6.39 -3.77
C TRP A 105 -1.13 7.08 -3.24
N TYR A 106 -1.51 6.79 -2.00
CA TYR A 106 -2.72 7.30 -1.36
C TYR A 106 -2.36 8.24 -0.21
N GLU A 107 -3.06 9.38 -0.15
CA GLU A 107 -2.87 10.38 0.89
C GLU A 107 -4.23 10.87 1.41
N ASN A 108 -4.44 10.79 2.72
CA ASN A 108 -5.61 11.37 3.37
C ASN A 108 -5.44 12.89 3.54
N LYS A 109 -6.42 13.66 3.06
CA LYS A 109 -6.43 15.12 3.18
C LYS A 109 -7.34 15.62 4.30
N GLY A 110 -8.12 14.75 4.92
CA GLY A 110 -9.07 15.07 5.97
C GLY A 110 -10.53 15.07 5.48
N ASN A 111 -11.42 15.61 6.31
CA ASN A 111 -12.85 15.70 6.04
C ASN A 111 -13.20 17.03 5.35
N PHE A 112 -13.96 16.98 4.27
CA PHE A 112 -14.40 18.16 3.51
C PHE A 112 -15.85 18.04 3.10
N SER A 113 -16.51 19.19 2.92
CA SER A 113 -17.78 19.25 2.21
C SER A 113 -17.61 18.83 0.74
N VAL A 114 -18.64 18.22 0.17
CA VAL A 114 -18.66 17.77 -1.23
C VAL A 114 -18.24 18.89 -2.19
N GLN A 115 -18.70 20.12 -1.96
CA GLN A 115 -18.36 21.29 -2.78
C GLN A 115 -16.87 21.65 -2.75
N LYS A 116 -16.21 21.50 -1.59
CA LYS A 116 -14.78 21.80 -1.44
C LYS A 116 -13.90 20.64 -1.88
N ALA A 117 -14.35 19.41 -1.65
CA ALA A 117 -13.61 18.19 -1.87
C ALA A 117 -13.08 18.03 -3.31
N ILE A 118 -13.80 18.55 -4.31
CA ILE A 118 -13.39 18.48 -5.72
C ILE A 118 -12.05 19.18 -6.01
N ASN A 119 -11.71 20.22 -5.23
CA ASN A 119 -10.51 21.02 -5.43
C ASN A 119 -9.36 20.65 -4.48
N VAL A 120 -9.57 19.66 -3.61
CA VAL A 120 -8.58 19.25 -2.60
C VAL A 120 -7.42 18.48 -3.23
N CYS A 121 -7.72 17.57 -4.16
CA CYS A 121 -6.71 16.85 -4.92
C CYS A 121 -6.39 17.62 -6.21
N GLN A 122 -5.14 18.05 -6.37
CA GLN A 122 -4.67 18.79 -7.53
C GLN A 122 -3.77 17.92 -8.39
N THR A 123 -3.80 18.14 -9.70
CA THR A 123 -2.96 17.42 -10.67
C THR A 123 -1.48 17.40 -10.23
N PRO A 124 -0.80 16.24 -10.29
CA PRO A 124 -1.23 14.99 -10.92
C PRO A 124 -2.20 14.13 -10.09
N SER A 125 -2.44 14.47 -8.82
CA SER A 125 -3.35 13.72 -7.96
C SER A 125 -4.81 13.90 -8.36
N ARG A 126 -5.63 12.89 -8.05
CA ARG A 126 -7.09 12.93 -8.19
C ARG A 126 -7.76 12.39 -6.93
N VAL A 127 -9.03 12.73 -6.73
CA VAL A 127 -9.85 12.08 -5.69
C VAL A 127 -9.97 10.59 -6.05
N ILE A 128 -9.90 9.72 -5.04
CA ILE A 128 -10.05 8.28 -5.22
C ILE A 128 -11.37 7.92 -5.93
N GLN A 129 -11.31 6.89 -6.76
CA GLN A 129 -12.46 6.24 -7.37
C GLN A 129 -12.76 4.93 -6.63
N ARG A 130 -13.96 4.39 -6.81
CA ARG A 130 -14.31 3.07 -6.24
C ARG A 130 -13.31 1.99 -6.68
N ASP A 131 -12.90 2.03 -7.94
CA ASP A 131 -12.00 1.05 -8.53
C ASP A 131 -10.56 1.13 -8.02
N ASP A 132 -10.15 2.23 -7.37
CA ASP A 132 -8.86 2.32 -6.67
C ASP A 132 -8.87 1.56 -5.34
N LEU A 133 -10.06 1.25 -4.81
CA LEU A 133 -10.22 0.61 -3.51
C LEU A 133 -10.47 -0.89 -3.66
N LEU A 134 -11.44 -1.26 -4.51
CA LEU A 134 -11.97 -2.62 -4.59
C LEU A 134 -12.56 -2.94 -5.97
N VAL A 135 -12.73 -4.24 -6.26
CA VAL A 135 -13.36 -4.70 -7.51
C VAL A 135 -14.88 -4.59 -7.41
N SER A 136 -15.54 -4.16 -8.48
CA SER A 136 -17.00 -4.16 -8.58
C SER A 136 -17.60 -5.54 -8.25
N GLY A 137 -18.63 -5.57 -7.41
CA GLY A 137 -19.25 -6.82 -6.94
C GLY A 137 -18.57 -7.49 -5.75
N THR A 138 -17.53 -6.90 -5.16
CA THR A 138 -16.94 -7.40 -3.89
C THR A 138 -17.99 -7.44 -2.79
N THR A 139 -18.15 -8.62 -2.17
CA THR A 139 -19.07 -8.86 -1.04
C THR A 139 -18.32 -8.82 0.30
N TRP A 140 -19.00 -9.18 1.40
CA TRP A 140 -18.52 -9.09 2.79
C TRP A 140 -17.12 -9.69 3.06
N VAL A 141 -16.67 -10.67 2.26
CA VAL A 141 -15.32 -11.24 2.34
C VAL A 141 -14.48 -10.76 1.17
N MET A 142 -13.60 -9.80 1.42
CA MET A 142 -12.65 -9.33 0.41
C MET A 142 -11.48 -10.30 0.29
N GLN A 143 -11.32 -10.88 -0.90
CA GLN A 143 -10.12 -11.63 -1.24
C GLN A 143 -8.93 -10.68 -1.32
N ARG A 144 -7.84 -11.02 -0.65
CA ARG A 144 -6.57 -10.30 -0.72
C ARG A 144 -5.78 -10.76 -1.94
N ASN A 145 -5.27 -9.82 -2.72
CA ASN A 145 -4.44 -10.06 -3.88
C ASN A 145 -3.57 -8.83 -4.15
N ALA A 146 -2.37 -9.05 -4.68
CA ALA A 146 -1.51 -7.96 -5.14
C ALA A 146 -2.11 -7.30 -6.39
N GLY A 147 -1.93 -5.99 -6.52
CA GLY A 147 -2.42 -5.19 -7.64
C GLY A 147 -2.78 -3.76 -7.25
N GLU A 148 -3.39 -3.02 -8.15
CA GLU A 148 -3.56 -1.56 -8.01
C GLU A 148 -4.79 -1.13 -7.18
N ARG A 149 -5.24 -1.99 -6.25
CA ARG A 149 -6.42 -1.77 -5.41
C ARG A 149 -6.06 -1.87 -3.94
N VAL A 150 -6.17 -0.76 -3.23
CA VAL A 150 -5.54 -0.65 -1.91
C VAL A 150 -6.20 -1.54 -0.84
N PHE A 151 -7.52 -1.78 -0.88
CA PHE A 151 -8.15 -2.68 0.10
C PHE A 151 -7.81 -4.15 -0.16
N HIS A 152 -7.63 -4.55 -1.42
CA HIS A 152 -7.18 -5.90 -1.76
C HIS A 152 -5.73 -6.14 -1.34
N GLU A 153 -4.86 -5.15 -1.49
CA GLU A 153 -3.47 -5.26 -1.09
C GLU A 153 -3.29 -5.19 0.42
N TRP A 154 -3.97 -4.28 1.10
CA TRP A 154 -3.65 -3.92 2.49
C TRP A 154 -4.71 -4.31 3.52
N ASP A 155 -5.90 -4.74 3.09
CA ASP A 155 -7.12 -4.81 3.90
C ASP A 155 -7.66 -3.43 4.30
N ASN A 156 -8.97 -3.26 4.22
CA ASN A 156 -9.65 -2.00 4.48
C ASN A 156 -9.46 -1.52 5.92
N GLN A 157 -9.52 -2.42 6.92
CA GLN A 157 -9.37 -2.02 8.32
C GLN A 157 -7.96 -1.51 8.60
N HIS A 158 -6.94 -2.17 8.05
CA HIS A 158 -5.56 -1.71 8.17
C HIS A 158 -5.34 -0.36 7.48
N PHE A 159 -5.82 -0.23 6.23
CA PHE A 159 -5.75 1.03 5.49
C PHE A 159 -6.39 2.19 6.28
N LEU A 160 -7.61 2.00 6.79
CA LEU A 160 -8.33 3.04 7.54
C LEU A 160 -7.63 3.38 8.86
N LYS A 161 -7.15 2.37 9.59
CA LYS A 161 -6.44 2.55 10.86
C LYS A 161 -5.15 3.34 10.70
N GLN A 162 -4.43 3.16 9.59
CA GLN A 162 -3.16 3.86 9.36
C GLN A 162 -3.36 5.24 8.73
N LEU A 163 -4.23 5.34 7.72
CA LEU A 163 -4.31 6.54 6.88
C LEU A 163 -5.41 7.52 7.30
N VAL A 164 -6.57 7.02 7.76
CA VAL A 164 -7.77 7.86 7.94
C VAL A 164 -8.02 8.27 9.39
N LEU A 165 -7.62 7.43 10.36
CA LEU A 165 -7.65 7.70 11.82
C LEU A 165 -9.02 8.09 12.41
N ASN A 166 -10.10 8.06 11.63
CA ASN A 166 -11.49 8.29 12.06
C ASN A 166 -12.17 6.95 12.38
N THR A 167 -13.06 6.91 13.37
CA THR A 167 -13.75 5.70 13.82
C THR A 167 -14.82 5.22 12.84
N GLN A 168 -15.42 6.10 12.03
CA GLN A 168 -16.41 5.73 10.99
C GLN A 168 -16.34 6.64 9.75
N PRO A 169 -15.25 6.60 8.96
CA PRO A 169 -15.13 7.50 7.81
C PRO A 169 -16.07 7.12 6.68
N ILE A 170 -16.71 8.12 6.09
CA ILE A 170 -17.33 8.03 4.76
C ILE A 170 -16.34 8.60 3.75
N LEU A 171 -15.94 7.81 2.76
CA LEU A 171 -14.96 8.23 1.75
C LEU A 171 -15.69 8.88 0.58
N LEU A 172 -15.34 10.12 0.23
CA LEU A 172 -15.87 10.75 -0.98
C LEU A 172 -15.19 10.16 -2.21
N LEU A 173 -15.98 9.85 -3.24
CA LEU A 173 -15.51 9.22 -4.46
C LEU A 173 -15.71 10.14 -5.66
N ALA A 174 -14.71 10.17 -6.54
CA ALA A 174 -14.90 10.66 -7.89
C ALA A 174 -15.54 9.57 -8.76
N ASP A 175 -16.42 9.99 -9.66
CA ASP A 175 -17.02 9.10 -10.66
C ASP A 175 -16.02 8.79 -11.77
N MET A 176 -15.21 9.78 -12.14
CA MET A 176 -14.17 9.70 -13.15
C MET A 176 -13.05 10.69 -12.84
N GLN A 177 -11.91 10.58 -13.52
CA GLN A 177 -10.76 11.48 -13.32
C GLN A 177 -11.10 12.95 -13.58
N THR A 178 -12.04 13.24 -14.47
CA THR A 178 -12.46 14.59 -14.86
C THR A 178 -13.74 15.06 -14.17
N SER A 179 -14.20 14.35 -13.13
CA SER A 179 -15.38 14.73 -12.36
C SER A 179 -15.27 16.17 -11.84
N THR A 180 -16.31 16.97 -12.07
CA THR A 180 -16.46 18.33 -11.52
C THR A 180 -17.38 18.38 -10.30
N THR A 181 -17.99 17.25 -9.96
CA THR A 181 -18.81 17.03 -8.77
C THR A 181 -18.53 15.64 -8.20
N LEU A 182 -18.75 15.47 -6.89
CA LEU A 182 -18.66 14.16 -6.23
C LEU A 182 -20.07 13.74 -5.85
N THR A 183 -20.62 12.77 -6.56
CA THR A 183 -22.01 12.32 -6.35
C THR A 183 -22.09 11.06 -5.48
N HIS A 184 -20.97 10.34 -5.35
CA HIS A 184 -20.89 9.09 -4.61
C HIS A 184 -19.94 9.16 -3.43
N ALA A 185 -20.25 8.34 -2.43
CA ALA A 185 -19.40 8.08 -1.29
C ALA A 185 -19.41 6.59 -0.95
N LEU A 186 -18.39 6.13 -0.22
CA LEU A 186 -18.27 4.75 0.23
C LEU A 186 -18.28 4.70 1.76
N ASN A 187 -19.11 3.83 2.32
CA ASN A 187 -18.89 3.30 3.66
C ASN A 187 -17.86 2.15 3.56
N PRO A 188 -16.61 2.33 4.03
CA PRO A 188 -15.55 1.36 3.79
C PRO A 188 -15.64 0.12 4.69
N TYR A 189 -16.55 0.07 5.68
CA TYR A 189 -16.80 -1.13 6.49
C TYR A 189 -17.79 -2.10 5.84
N GLY A 190 -18.81 -1.57 5.18
CA GLY A 190 -19.83 -2.36 4.46
C GLY A 190 -19.59 -2.45 2.95
N TYR A 191 -18.63 -1.70 2.42
CA TYR A 191 -18.39 -1.50 0.98
C TYR A 191 -19.61 -0.93 0.21
N GLU A 192 -20.54 -0.34 0.96
CA GLU A 192 -21.80 0.21 0.46
C GLU A 192 -21.55 1.53 -0.25
N LEU A 193 -22.00 1.59 -1.51
CA LEU A 193 -22.01 2.84 -2.26
C LEU A 193 -23.23 3.67 -1.83
N MET A 194 -22.99 4.93 -1.53
CA MET A 194 -23.99 5.87 -1.06
C MET A 194 -23.95 7.15 -1.89
N LYS A 195 -25.00 7.96 -1.81
CA LYS A 195 -24.96 9.33 -2.33
C LYS A 195 -24.11 10.21 -1.41
N ALA A 196 -23.26 11.05 -2.00
CA ALA A 196 -22.49 12.05 -1.28
C ALA A 196 -23.41 13.23 -0.92
N ASN A 197 -23.78 13.35 0.37
CA ASN A 197 -24.83 14.29 0.77
C ASN A 197 -24.32 15.54 1.50
N ASN A 198 -23.20 15.46 2.23
CA ASN A 198 -22.69 16.57 3.06
C ASN A 198 -21.16 16.67 3.04
N GLU A 199 -20.52 15.92 3.93
CA GLU A 199 -19.08 15.91 4.13
C GLU A 199 -18.56 14.47 4.16
N GLY A 200 -17.31 14.28 3.79
CA GLY A 200 -16.63 13.02 3.91
C GLY A 200 -15.12 13.16 3.78
N VAL A 201 -14.43 12.08 4.09
CA VAL A 201 -12.98 11.99 3.98
C VAL A 201 -12.58 12.03 2.51
N VAL A 202 -11.65 12.91 2.20
CA VAL A 202 -11.02 13.00 0.88
C VAL A 202 -9.68 12.28 0.94
N ILE A 203 -9.52 11.30 0.07
CA ILE A 203 -8.25 10.63 -0.18
C ILE A 203 -7.83 11.01 -1.60
N CYS A 204 -6.60 11.50 -1.74
CA CYS A 204 -6.00 11.71 -3.03
C CYS A 204 -5.21 10.47 -3.43
N VAL A 205 -5.25 10.14 -4.71
CA VAL A 205 -4.43 9.10 -5.33
C VAL A 205 -3.55 9.72 -6.41
N ASP A 206 -2.27 9.40 -6.37
CA ASP A 206 -1.31 9.63 -7.45
C ASP A 206 -1.11 8.33 -8.22
N ASP A 207 -1.34 8.36 -9.54
CA ASP A 207 -0.92 7.29 -10.44
C ASP A 207 0.59 7.48 -10.72
N LEU A 208 1.41 6.62 -10.14
CA LEU A 208 2.86 6.67 -10.24
C LEU A 208 3.27 6.05 -11.58
N GLN A 209 3.82 6.87 -12.48
CA GLN A 209 4.39 6.37 -13.72
C GLN A 209 5.64 5.51 -13.42
N PRO A 210 5.81 4.35 -14.08
CA PRO A 210 7.09 3.64 -14.08
C PRO A 210 8.19 4.48 -14.73
#